data_AF-A0A6L7F1Z0-F1
#
_entry.id   AF-A0A6L7F1Z0-F1
#
_cell.length_a   1.000
_cell.length_b   1.000
_cell.length_c   1.000
_cell.angle_alpha   90.00
_cell.angle_beta   90.00
_cell.angle_gamma   90.00
#
_symmetry.space_group_name_H-M   'P 1'
#
loop_
_entity.id
_entity.type
_entity.pdbx_description
1 polymer ?
#
loop_
_entity_poly.entity_id
_entity_poly.type
_entity_poly.pdbx_seq_one_letter_code
_entity_poly.pdbx_strand_id
1 'polypeptide(L)'
;MTQQSGEMKAGEGTLKAAAEMVDKARSKFMTDSGKLSNDIESLQAKWQGQGGTAFFNLQRAWKEKHEKIVGALSEFEASLRSTEKDNVTTDQSQSDYMAKNNARLGGVQSY
;
A
#
# COMPACT_ATOMS: atom_id res chain seq x y z
N MET A 1 0.28 -31.11 2.24
CA MET A 1 -0.25 -29.77 2.60
C MET A 1 0.74 -28.91 3.40
N THR A 2 1.88 -29.43 3.86
CA THR A 2 2.87 -28.68 4.68
C THR A 2 3.59 -27.55 3.94
N GLN A 3 3.59 -27.56 2.61
CA GLN A 3 4.33 -26.59 1.79
C GLN A 3 3.60 -25.25 1.66
N GLN A 4 2.26 -25.27 1.59
CA GLN A 4 1.43 -24.08 1.41
C GLN A 4 1.45 -23.16 2.64
N SER A 5 1.50 -23.74 3.84
CA SER A 5 1.58 -22.99 5.11
C SER A 5 2.94 -22.32 5.32
N GLY A 6 4.02 -22.87 4.74
CA GLY A 6 5.35 -22.27 4.78
C GLY A 6 5.46 -21.06 3.84
N GLU A 7 4.85 -21.15 2.67
CA GLU A 7 4.80 -20.06 1.68
C GLU A 7 3.94 -18.88 2.17
N MET A 8 2.79 -19.14 2.82
CA MET A 8 1.94 -18.08 3.39
C MET A 8 2.63 -17.32 4.52
N LYS A 9 3.31 -18.01 5.44
CA LYS A 9 4.11 -17.37 6.52
C LYS A 9 5.30 -16.55 6.01
N ALA A 10 5.94 -16.99 4.92
CA ALA A 10 7.00 -16.20 4.28
C ALA A 10 6.46 -14.93 3.59
N GLY A 11 5.21 -14.96 3.13
CA GLY A 11 4.52 -13.84 2.51
C GLY A 11 4.03 -12.76 3.48
N GLU A 12 3.64 -13.15 4.70
CA GLU A 12 3.02 -12.27 5.71
C GLU A 12 3.88 -11.03 6.02
N GLY A 13 5.14 -11.23 6.43
CA GLY A 13 6.06 -10.11 6.71
C GLY A 13 6.50 -9.32 5.47
N THR A 14 6.45 -9.95 4.29
CA THR A 14 6.87 -9.33 3.03
C THR A 14 5.84 -8.31 2.55
N LEU A 15 4.55 -8.62 2.63
CA LEU A 15 3.48 -7.69 2.26
C LEU A 15 3.42 -6.48 3.18
N LYS A 16 3.63 -6.69 4.48
CA LYS A 16 3.74 -5.59 5.46
C LYS A 16 4.88 -4.64 5.14
N ALA A 17 6.08 -5.20 4.91
CA ALA A 17 7.26 -4.42 4.55
C ALA A 17 7.04 -3.65 3.24
N ALA A 18 6.38 -4.27 2.26
CA ALA A 18 5.99 -3.62 1.01
C ALA A 18 5.04 -2.44 1.26
N ALA A 19 4.00 -2.62 2.09
CA ALA A 19 3.07 -1.55 2.45
C ALA A 19 3.79 -0.36 3.13
N GLU A 20 4.72 -0.63 4.04
CA GLU A 20 5.55 0.41 4.68
C GLU A 20 6.45 1.13 3.68
N MET A 21 7.00 0.43 2.68
CA MET A 21 7.79 1.06 1.61
C MET A 21 6.92 1.97 0.74
N VAL A 22 5.69 1.55 0.42
CA VAL A 22 4.72 2.36 -0.33
C VAL A 22 4.33 3.61 0.44
N ASP A 23 4.06 3.49 1.75
CA ASP A 23 3.73 4.63 2.61
C ASP A 23 4.88 5.64 2.69
N LYS A 24 6.12 5.16 2.83
CA LYS A 24 7.33 6.02 2.77
C LYS A 24 7.46 6.73 1.44
N ALA A 25 7.26 6.02 0.32
CA ALA A 25 7.31 6.60 -1.02
C ALA A 25 6.21 7.65 -1.23
N ARG A 26 4.99 7.38 -0.77
CA ARG A 26 3.86 8.31 -0.79
C ARG A 26 4.17 9.59 -0.01
N SER A 27 4.64 9.44 1.22
CA SER A 27 4.99 10.56 2.10
C SER A 27 6.13 11.41 1.53
N LYS A 28 7.15 10.76 0.96
CA LYS A 28 8.24 11.47 0.27
C LYS A 28 7.71 12.23 -0.95
N PHE A 29 6.89 11.58 -1.78
CA PHE A 29 6.32 12.21 -2.97
C PHE A 29 5.43 13.41 -2.63
N MET A 30 4.64 13.33 -1.55
CA MET A 30 3.87 14.47 -1.02
C MET A 30 4.78 15.62 -0.61
N THR A 31 5.87 15.33 0.10
CA THR A 31 6.83 16.35 0.53
C THR A 31 7.50 17.04 -0.66
N ASP A 32 8.03 16.26 -1.61
CA ASP A 32 8.70 16.78 -2.80
C ASP A 32 7.73 17.61 -3.66
N SER A 33 6.49 17.14 -3.81
CA SER A 33 5.45 17.84 -4.58
C SER A 33 4.98 19.13 -3.93
N GLY A 34 4.83 19.15 -2.60
CA GLY A 34 4.51 20.36 -1.84
C GLY A 34 5.62 21.40 -1.97
N LYS A 35 6.89 20.96 -1.90
CA LYS A 35 8.04 21.84 -2.16
C LYS A 35 7.98 22.44 -3.55
N LEU A 36 7.79 21.62 -4.59
CA LEU A 36 7.71 22.13 -5.97
C LEU A 36 6.54 23.09 -6.15
N SER A 37 5.39 22.82 -5.53
CA SER A 37 4.22 23.71 -5.58
C SER A 37 4.51 25.07 -4.94
N ASN A 38 5.18 25.09 -3.79
CA ASN A 38 5.60 26.32 -3.12
C ASN A 38 6.63 27.10 -3.95
N ASP A 39 7.62 26.40 -4.53
CA ASP A 39 8.64 27.01 -5.38
C ASP A 39 7.97 27.65 -6.62
N ILE A 40 7.00 26.95 -7.23
CA ILE A 40 6.17 27.44 -8.34
C ILE A 40 5.40 28.70 -7.92
N GLU A 41 4.67 28.67 -6.81
CA GLU A 41 3.89 29.83 -6.32
C GLU A 41 4.77 31.05 -6.05
N SER A 42 5.99 30.86 -5.53
CA SER A 42 6.94 31.96 -5.30
C SER A 42 7.43 32.64 -6.59
N LEU A 43 7.47 31.90 -7.70
CA LEU A 43 7.90 32.39 -9.01
C LEU A 43 6.75 33.05 -9.78
N GLN A 44 5.50 32.72 -9.45
CA GLN A 44 4.30 33.26 -10.09
C GLN A 44 4.28 34.80 -10.09
N ALA A 45 4.71 35.43 -8.99
CA ALA A 45 4.78 36.89 -8.88
C ALA A 45 5.71 37.53 -9.93
N LYS A 46 6.67 36.78 -10.48
CA LYS A 46 7.64 37.24 -11.47
C LYS A 46 7.17 37.06 -12.92
N TRP A 47 6.14 36.24 -13.17
CA TRP A 47 5.75 35.80 -14.52
C TRP A 47 4.44 36.45 -14.99
N GLN A 48 4.26 37.75 -14.75
CA GLN A 48 3.09 38.48 -15.24
C GLN A 48 3.06 38.53 -16.79
N GLY A 49 1.87 38.43 -17.38
CA GLY A 49 1.65 38.43 -18.83
C GLY A 49 1.36 37.04 -19.42
N GLN A 50 1.71 36.81 -20.70
CA GLN A 50 1.41 35.55 -21.40
C GLN A 50 2.12 34.31 -20.78
N GLY A 51 3.24 34.50 -20.09
CA GLY A 51 3.91 33.45 -19.33
C GLY A 51 3.10 32.96 -18.12
N GLY A 52 2.26 33.82 -17.54
CA GLY A 52 1.41 33.49 -16.40
C GLY A 52 0.36 32.42 -16.74
N THR A 53 -0.29 32.51 -17.90
CA THR A 53 -1.31 31.54 -18.32
C THR A 53 -0.74 30.14 -18.53
N ALA A 54 0.42 30.03 -19.21
CA ALA A 54 1.11 28.76 -19.37
C ALA A 54 1.49 28.15 -18.01
N PHE A 55 1.85 29.00 -17.05
CA PHE A 55 2.23 28.59 -15.71
C PHE A 55 1.05 28.11 -14.86
N PHE A 56 -0.10 28.80 -14.93
CA PHE A 56 -1.33 28.33 -14.29
C PHE A 56 -1.76 26.96 -14.81
N ASN A 57 -1.64 26.73 -16.12
CA ASN A 57 -1.92 25.43 -16.71
C ASN A 57 -0.96 24.35 -16.20
N LEU A 58 0.33 24.66 -16.07
CA LEU A 58 1.32 23.76 -15.48
C LEU A 58 0.97 23.44 -14.01
N GLN A 59 0.67 24.45 -13.20
CA GLN A 59 0.33 24.26 -11.79
C GLN A 59 -0.91 23.39 -11.61
N ARG A 60 -1.96 23.60 -12.42
CA ARG A 60 -3.17 22.77 -12.41
C ARG A 60 -2.86 21.33 -12.78
N ALA A 61 -2.18 21.12 -13.91
CA ALA A 61 -1.81 19.78 -14.35
C ALA A 61 -0.87 19.07 -13.35
N TRP A 62 -0.01 19.82 -12.67
CA TRP A 62 0.84 19.29 -11.61
C TRP A 62 0.01 18.80 -10.42
N LYS A 63 -0.92 19.63 -9.91
CA LYS A 63 -1.82 19.27 -8.80
C LYS A 63 -2.65 18.02 -9.13
N GLU A 64 -3.27 17.99 -10.31
CA GLU A 64 -4.08 16.84 -10.76
C GLU A 64 -3.26 15.54 -10.83
N LYS A 65 -2.06 15.58 -11.44
CA LYS A 65 -1.19 14.40 -11.55
C LYS A 65 -0.67 13.96 -10.18
N HIS A 66 -0.36 14.91 -9.31
CA HIS A 66 0.10 14.65 -7.95
C HIS A 66 -0.97 13.89 -7.15
N GLU A 67 -2.19 14.40 -7.12
CA GLU A 67 -3.32 13.77 -6.41
C GLU A 67 -3.58 12.35 -6.92
N LYS A 68 -3.52 12.15 -8.24
CA LYS A 68 -3.67 10.82 -8.84
C LYS A 68 -2.61 9.82 -8.37
N ILE A 69 -1.35 10.24 -8.30
CA ILE A 69 -0.25 9.35 -7.85
C ILE A 69 -0.39 9.05 -6.35
N VAL A 70 -0.70 10.05 -5.53
CA VAL A 70 -0.90 9.84 -4.08
C VAL A 70 -2.09 8.90 -3.83
N GLY A 71 -3.19 9.08 -4.55
CA GLY A 71 -4.35 8.19 -4.49
C GLY A 71 -3.99 6.75 -4.85
N ALA A 72 -3.31 6.54 -5.98
CA ALA A 72 -2.86 5.21 -6.40
C ALA A 72 -1.92 4.54 -5.39
N LEU A 73 -1.00 5.29 -4.77
CA LEU A 73 -0.12 4.75 -3.73
C LEU A 73 -0.90 4.38 -2.46
N SER A 74 -1.91 5.18 -2.08
CA SER A 74 -2.78 4.89 -0.95
C SER A 74 -3.63 3.64 -1.17
N GLU A 75 -4.22 3.49 -2.36
CA GLU A 75 -5.00 2.30 -2.74
C GLU A 75 -4.13 1.04 -2.79
N PHE A 76 -2.90 1.18 -3.29
CA PHE A 76 -1.95 0.07 -3.35
C PHE A 76 -1.51 -0.37 -1.94
N GLU A 77 -1.19 0.57 -1.05
CA GLU A 77 -0.90 0.27 0.37
C GLU A 77 -2.07 -0.46 1.04
N ALA A 78 -3.30 0.05 0.86
CA ALA A 78 -4.50 -0.57 1.44
C ALA A 78 -4.69 -2.01 0.91
N SER A 79 -4.45 -2.23 -0.37
CA SER A 79 -4.54 -3.56 -0.99
C SER A 79 -3.51 -4.54 -0.42
N LEU A 80 -2.27 -4.09 -0.19
CA LEU A 80 -1.23 -4.90 0.43
C LEU A 80 -1.60 -5.31 1.87
N ARG A 81 -2.07 -4.35 2.67
CA ARG A 81 -2.51 -4.62 4.05
C ARG A 81 -3.72 -5.53 4.12
N SER A 82 -4.68 -5.36 3.21
CA SER A 82 -5.85 -6.26 3.12
C SER A 82 -5.41 -7.68 2.78
N THR A 83 -4.54 -7.83 1.78
CA THR A 83 -4.03 -9.14 1.36
C THR A 83 -3.28 -9.84 2.50
N GLU A 84 -2.46 -9.11 3.25
CA GLU A 84 -1.79 -9.65 4.44
C GLU A 84 -2.81 -10.17 5.46
N LYS A 85 -3.81 -9.35 5.82
CA LYS A 85 -4.86 -9.72 6.76
C LYS A 85 -5.65 -10.96 6.30
N ASP A 86 -5.97 -11.04 5.02
CA ASP A 86 -6.72 -12.15 4.44
C ASP A 86 -5.90 -13.44 4.45
N ASN A 87 -4.59 -13.36 4.20
CA ASN A 87 -3.66 -14.49 4.33
C ASN A 87 -3.63 -15.01 5.78
N VAL A 88 -3.48 -14.12 6.77
CA VAL A 88 -3.47 -14.49 8.20
C VAL A 88 -4.77 -15.15 8.63
N THR A 89 -5.91 -14.58 8.22
CA THR A 89 -7.23 -15.11 8.57
C THR A 89 -7.44 -16.50 7.96
N THR A 90 -6.99 -16.69 6.72
CA THR A 90 -7.04 -17.97 6.01
C THR A 90 -6.17 -19.02 6.70
N ASP A 91 -4.95 -18.67 7.08
CA ASP A 91 -4.01 -19.55 7.78
C ASP A 91 -4.53 -19.99 9.15
N GLN A 92 -5.07 -19.06 9.94
CA GLN A 92 -5.64 -19.38 11.24
C GLN A 92 -6.82 -20.33 11.09
N SER A 93 -7.71 -20.05 10.13
CA SER A 93 -8.87 -20.90 9.85
C SER A 93 -8.46 -22.33 9.48
N GLN A 94 -7.51 -22.48 8.55
CA GLN A 94 -7.01 -23.80 8.14
C GLN A 94 -6.34 -24.54 9.30
N SER A 95 -5.56 -23.84 10.12
CA SER A 95 -4.92 -24.41 11.32
C SER A 95 -5.95 -24.94 12.32
N ASP A 96 -7.03 -24.19 12.56
CA ASP A 96 -8.12 -24.59 13.46
C ASP A 96 -8.87 -25.82 12.92
N TYR A 97 -9.14 -25.88 11.61
CA TYR A 97 -9.75 -27.04 10.98
C TYR A 97 -8.86 -28.28 11.10
N MET A 98 -7.56 -28.15 10.85
CA MET A 98 -6.60 -29.24 10.97
C MET A 98 -6.46 -29.73 12.41
N ALA A 99 -6.37 -28.82 13.38
CA ALA A 99 -6.31 -29.15 14.79
C ALA A 99 -7.55 -29.92 15.25
N LYS A 100 -8.75 -29.47 14.83
CA LYS A 100 -10.02 -30.18 15.10
C LYS A 100 -10.04 -31.56 14.45
N ASN A 101 -9.58 -31.71 13.22
CA ASN A 101 -9.55 -33.00 12.53
C ASN A 101 -8.57 -33.98 13.20
N ASN A 102 -7.36 -33.52 13.55
CA ASN A 102 -6.37 -34.33 14.24
C ASN A 102 -6.86 -34.76 15.64
N ALA A 103 -7.53 -33.88 16.38
CA ALA A 103 -8.12 -34.23 17.67
C ALA A 103 -9.18 -35.34 17.53
N ARG A 104 -9.97 -35.32 16.46
CA ARG A 104 -10.97 -36.37 16.18
C ARG A 104 -10.32 -37.69 15.78
N LEU A 105 -9.29 -37.67 14.94
CA LEU A 105 -8.59 -38.89 14.51
C LEU A 105 -7.76 -39.52 15.63
N GLY A 106 -7.08 -38.69 16.44
CA GLY A 106 -6.31 -39.15 17.61
C GLY A 106 -7.18 -39.78 18.71
N GLY A 107 -8.41 -39.30 18.88
CA GLY A 107 -9.38 -39.90 19.81
C GLY A 107 -10.01 -41.21 19.31
N VAL A 108 -9.90 -41.53 18.02
CA VAL A 108 -10.44 -42.76 17.42
C VAL A 108 -9.40 -43.90 17.40
N GLN A 109 -8.10 -43.60 17.40
CA GLN A 109 -7.04 -44.63 17.47
C GLN A 109 -6.82 -45.21 18.89
N SER A 110 -7.47 -44.68 19.92
CA SER A 110 -7.30 -45.11 21.32
C SER A 110 -8.36 -46.12 21.81
N TYR A 111 -8.97 -46.90 20.91
CA TYR A 111 -9.87 -48.00 21.23
C TYR A 111 -9.38 -49.32 20.63
#